data_AF-A0A1H3CH94-F1
#
_entry.id   AF-A0A1H3CH94-F1
#
_cell.length_a   1.000
_cell.length_b   1.000
_cell.length_c   1.000
_cell.angle_alpha   90.00
_cell.angle_beta   90.00
_cell.angle_gamma   90.00
#
_symmetry.space_group_name_H-M   'P 1'
#
loop_
_entity.id
_entity.type
_entity.pdbx_description
1 polymer ?
#
loop_
_entity_poly.entity_id
_entity_poly.type
_entity_poly.pdbx_seq_one_letter_code
_entity_poly.pdbx_strand_id
1 'polypeptide(L)'
;MSKDNSANTSSIVSKVWAFCQTLRDDGVGYGDYLEQLTYLLFLKMADEYSKPPHNREMPIPAEFAWETLTTKSGTELELHYNIMLRELAKEKGILGQIFVKSQNKIQDPAKLYKLIALINAENWILMGVKDKGDIYEGLLEKNAEDTKSGAGQYFTPRPLIKAMVECLRPEPLKTIADPACGTGGFFLAAYDWIVDNRDLDKEAKQFLKYETFFGNEIVASTRRLALMNLFLHNIGDID
;
A
#
# COMPACT_ATOMS: atom_id res chain seq x y z
N MET A 1 9.94 0.12 -25.48
CA MET A 1 8.71 -0.49 -24.93
C MET A 1 8.12 0.30 -23.74
N SER A 2 8.53 1.55 -23.50
CA SER A 2 8.26 2.29 -22.24
C SER A 2 7.14 3.34 -22.29
N LYS A 3 6.51 3.61 -23.44
CA LYS A 3 5.49 4.69 -23.57
C LYS A 3 4.04 4.24 -23.33
N ASP A 4 3.75 2.95 -23.45
CA ASP A 4 2.37 2.42 -23.32
C ASP A 4 1.96 2.18 -21.86
N ASN A 5 2.92 1.79 -20.99
CA ASN A 5 2.63 1.50 -19.58
C ASN A 5 2.33 2.76 -18.76
N SER A 6 3.04 3.87 -19.00
CA SER A 6 2.84 5.12 -18.23
C SER A 6 1.44 5.71 -18.40
N ALA A 7 0.84 5.55 -19.58
CA ALA A 7 -0.53 6.00 -19.86
C ALA A 7 -1.55 5.16 -19.06
N ASN A 8 -1.31 3.86 -18.92
CA ASN A 8 -2.20 2.96 -18.19
C ASN A 8 -2.15 3.20 -16.67
N THR A 9 -0.94 3.34 -16.10
CA THR A 9 -0.69 3.70 -14.70
C THR A 9 -1.39 5.02 -14.31
N SER A 10 -1.24 6.05 -15.14
CA SER A 10 -1.92 7.34 -14.95
C SER A 10 -3.44 7.21 -15.01
N SER A 11 -3.97 6.31 -15.85
CA SER A 11 -5.42 6.07 -15.96
C SER A 11 -5.99 5.41 -14.70
N ILE A 12 -5.28 4.45 -14.09
CA ILE A 12 -5.72 3.75 -12.87
C ILE A 12 -5.69 4.71 -11.68
N VAL A 13 -4.60 5.45 -11.49
CA VAL A 13 -4.52 6.51 -10.46
C VAL A 13 -5.69 7.48 -10.64
N SER A 14 -5.98 7.88 -11.87
CA SER A 14 -7.08 8.81 -12.15
C SER A 14 -8.45 8.21 -11.84
N LYS A 15 -8.72 6.95 -12.19
CA LYS A 15 -9.98 6.25 -11.86
C LYS A 15 -10.17 6.10 -10.35
N VAL A 16 -9.16 5.60 -9.66
CA VAL A 16 -9.17 5.41 -8.19
C VAL A 16 -9.34 6.76 -7.51
N TRP A 17 -8.57 7.77 -7.93
CA TRP A 17 -8.68 9.12 -7.40
C TRP A 17 -10.03 9.79 -7.70
N ALA A 18 -10.63 9.56 -8.86
CA ALA A 18 -11.95 10.11 -9.19
C ALA A 18 -13.02 9.59 -8.22
N PHE A 19 -12.93 8.33 -7.79
CA PHE A 19 -13.85 7.79 -6.79
C PHE A 19 -13.68 8.44 -5.41
N CYS A 20 -12.46 8.84 -5.06
CA CYS A 20 -12.21 9.60 -3.82
C CYS A 20 -13.04 10.90 -3.76
N GLN A 21 -13.21 11.61 -4.88
CA GLN A 21 -14.02 12.82 -4.92
C GLN A 21 -15.49 12.53 -4.57
N THR A 22 -16.02 11.40 -5.05
CA THR A 22 -17.40 10.96 -4.76
C THR A 22 -17.62 10.61 -3.29
N LEU A 23 -16.58 10.13 -2.60
CA LEU A 23 -16.62 9.82 -1.17
C LEU A 23 -16.42 11.06 -0.29
N ARG A 24 -15.66 12.04 -0.79
CA ARG A 24 -15.45 13.31 -0.10
C ARG A 24 -16.75 14.09 0.08
N ASP A 25 -17.65 14.02 -0.89
CA ASP A 25 -18.98 14.65 -0.79
C ASP A 25 -19.84 14.05 0.36
N ASP A 26 -19.50 12.85 0.84
CA ASP A 26 -20.13 12.21 2.01
C ASP A 26 -19.36 12.45 3.31
N GLY A 27 -18.34 13.31 3.28
CA GLY A 27 -17.52 13.61 4.45
C GLY A 27 -16.39 12.61 4.72
N VAL A 28 -16.08 11.69 3.79
CA VAL A 28 -14.90 10.82 3.90
C VAL A 28 -13.66 11.61 3.46
N GLY A 29 -12.72 11.86 4.37
CA GLY A 29 -11.48 12.57 4.06
C GLY A 29 -10.57 11.77 3.13
N TYR A 30 -9.60 12.44 2.48
CA TYR A 30 -8.63 11.77 1.60
C TYR A 30 -7.79 10.72 2.35
N GLY A 31 -7.35 11.04 3.58
CA GLY A 31 -6.63 10.09 4.43
C GLY A 31 -7.48 8.87 4.76
N ASP A 32 -8.74 9.07 5.12
CA ASP A 32 -9.69 7.97 5.41
C ASP A 32 -9.93 7.12 4.15
N TYR A 33 -10.09 7.73 2.98
CA TYR A 33 -10.23 7.02 1.71
C TYR A 33 -9.00 6.17 1.39
N LEU A 34 -7.82 6.78 1.47
CA LEU A 34 -6.56 6.09 1.20
C LEU A 34 -6.36 4.92 2.17
N GLU A 35 -6.78 5.10 3.42
CA GLU A 35 -6.81 4.04 4.41
C GLU A 35 -7.69 2.86 3.99
N GLN A 36 -8.93 3.12 3.55
CA GLN A 36 -9.84 2.07 3.09
C GLN A 36 -9.31 1.37 1.83
N LEU A 37 -8.78 2.15 0.89
CA LEU A 37 -8.17 1.64 -0.32
C LEU A 37 -7.00 0.72 0.01
N THR A 38 -6.18 1.07 1.01
CA THR A 38 -5.03 0.26 1.44
C THR A 38 -5.46 -1.12 1.92
N TYR A 39 -6.50 -1.22 2.75
CA TYR A 39 -7.01 -2.53 3.19
C TYR A 39 -7.48 -3.38 2.02
N LEU A 40 -8.29 -2.79 1.15
CA LEU A 40 -8.91 -3.50 0.04
C LEU A 40 -7.86 -3.93 -1.00
N LEU A 41 -6.89 -3.08 -1.32
CA LEU A 41 -5.78 -3.43 -2.21
C LEU A 41 -4.92 -4.54 -1.63
N PHE A 42 -4.61 -4.49 -0.34
CA PHE A 42 -3.86 -5.55 0.31
C PHE A 42 -4.58 -6.90 0.19
N LEU A 43 -5.88 -6.94 0.50
CA LEU A 43 -6.70 -8.16 0.37
C LEU A 43 -6.78 -8.65 -1.08
N LYS A 44 -7.01 -7.73 -2.03
CA LYS A 44 -7.06 -8.06 -3.47
C LYS A 44 -5.74 -8.67 -3.95
N MET A 45 -4.61 -8.10 -3.55
CA MET A 45 -3.29 -8.59 -3.96
C MET A 45 -2.95 -9.92 -3.30
N ALA A 46 -3.26 -10.07 -2.02
CA ALA A 46 -3.08 -11.34 -1.32
C ALA A 46 -3.91 -12.46 -1.99
N ASP A 47 -5.16 -12.17 -2.33
CA ASP A 47 -6.01 -13.07 -3.11
C ASP A 47 -5.36 -13.47 -4.44
N GLU A 48 -4.89 -12.50 -5.22
CA GLU A 48 -4.21 -12.77 -6.50
C GLU A 48 -2.92 -13.58 -6.35
N TYR A 49 -2.10 -13.30 -5.33
CA TYR A 49 -0.90 -14.07 -5.05
C TYR A 49 -1.19 -15.50 -4.58
N SER A 50 -2.34 -15.74 -3.94
CA SER A 50 -2.75 -17.10 -3.54
C SER A 50 -3.17 -17.98 -4.72
N LYS A 51 -3.43 -17.38 -5.88
CA LYS A 51 -3.87 -18.07 -7.10
C LYS A 51 -2.69 -18.40 -8.04
N PRO A 52 -2.90 -19.30 -9.01
CA PRO A 52 -1.91 -19.56 -10.05
C PRO A 52 -1.53 -18.28 -10.81
N PRO A 53 -0.24 -18.10 -11.18
CA PRO A 53 0.87 -19.07 -11.06
C PRO A 53 1.63 -19.02 -9.74
N HIS A 54 1.35 -18.06 -8.86
CA HIS A 54 2.16 -17.80 -7.67
C HIS A 54 1.88 -18.80 -6.54
N ASN A 55 0.61 -19.14 -6.31
CA ASN A 55 0.16 -20.11 -5.30
C ASN A 55 0.80 -19.87 -3.92
N ARG A 56 0.95 -18.61 -3.53
CA ARG A 56 1.52 -18.24 -2.22
C ARG A 56 0.52 -18.52 -1.13
N GLU A 57 0.99 -19.11 -0.04
CA GLU A 57 0.17 -19.17 1.18
C GLU A 57 0.08 -17.76 1.77
N MET A 58 -1.16 -17.33 2.04
CA MET A 58 -1.44 -16.03 2.63
C MET A 58 -2.11 -16.24 3.98
N PRO A 59 -1.71 -15.51 5.04
CA PRO A 59 -2.26 -15.68 6.38
C PRO A 59 -3.66 -15.05 6.56
N ILE A 60 -4.49 -15.03 5.50
CA ILE A 60 -5.85 -14.48 5.54
C ILE A 60 -6.82 -15.66 5.75
N PRO A 61 -7.60 -15.66 6.85
CA PRO A 61 -8.64 -16.66 7.06
C PRO A 61 -9.62 -16.71 5.89
N ALA A 62 -10.06 -17.92 5.50
CA ALA A 62 -10.97 -18.12 4.37
C ALA A 62 -12.30 -17.35 4.50
N GLU A 63 -12.78 -17.15 5.74
CA GLU A 63 -13.96 -16.33 6.04
C GLU A 63 -13.79 -14.85 5.70
N PHE A 64 -12.54 -14.39 5.54
CA PHE A 64 -12.17 -13.02 5.19
C PHE A 64 -11.44 -12.90 3.85
N ALA A 65 -11.49 -13.94 3.01
CA ALA A 65 -10.93 -13.91 1.66
C ALA A 65 -11.61 -12.85 0.79
N TRP A 66 -10.91 -12.34 -0.23
CA TRP A 66 -11.39 -11.25 -1.09
C TRP A 66 -12.75 -11.54 -1.73
N GLU A 67 -13.00 -12.78 -2.15
CA GLU A 67 -14.26 -13.19 -2.79
C GLU A 67 -15.47 -12.99 -1.88
N THR A 68 -15.28 -13.12 -0.56
CA THR A 68 -16.35 -12.90 0.42
C THR A 68 -16.86 -11.46 0.42
N LEU A 69 -16.02 -10.49 0.04
CA LEU A 69 -16.41 -9.08 -0.12
C LEU A 69 -17.19 -8.88 -1.43
N THR A 70 -16.72 -9.49 -2.52
CA THR A 70 -17.31 -9.29 -3.87
C THR A 70 -18.72 -9.86 -4.03
N THR A 71 -19.09 -10.82 -3.18
CA THR A 71 -20.38 -11.52 -3.22
C THR A 71 -21.45 -10.89 -2.34
N LYS A 72 -21.08 -9.95 -1.46
CA LYS A 72 -21.98 -9.30 -0.51
C LYS A 72 -22.37 -7.90 -0.98
N SER A 73 -23.52 -7.41 -0.51
CA SER A 73 -23.97 -6.04 -0.77
C SER A 73 -24.82 -5.49 0.38
N GLY A 74 -25.09 -4.19 0.37
CA GLY A 74 -25.93 -3.54 1.38
C GLY A 74 -25.39 -3.72 2.82
N THR A 75 -26.30 -3.83 3.77
CA THR A 75 -25.96 -4.00 5.20
C THR A 75 -25.12 -5.25 5.48
N GLU A 76 -25.29 -6.32 4.69
CA GLU A 76 -24.49 -7.53 4.85
C GLU A 76 -23.01 -7.27 4.55
N LEU A 77 -22.72 -6.52 3.48
CA LEU A 77 -21.35 -6.13 3.13
C LEU A 77 -20.74 -5.24 4.20
N GLU A 78 -21.49 -4.26 4.68
CA GLU A 78 -21.01 -3.34 5.72
C GLU A 78 -20.68 -4.07 7.02
N LEU A 79 -21.56 -4.97 7.47
CA LEU A 79 -21.33 -5.78 8.66
C LEU A 79 -20.11 -6.68 8.49
N HIS A 80 -20.01 -7.37 7.34
CA HIS A 80 -18.90 -8.26 7.02
C HIS A 80 -17.57 -7.52 7.02
N TYR A 81 -17.50 -6.35 6.36
CA TYR A 81 -16.30 -5.54 6.29
C TYR A 81 -15.86 -5.04 7.68
N ASN A 82 -16.81 -4.60 8.52
CA ASN A 82 -16.50 -4.20 9.90
C ASN A 82 -15.94 -5.35 10.77
N ILE A 83 -16.50 -6.56 10.63
CA ILE A 83 -16.00 -7.75 11.34
C ILE A 83 -14.61 -8.11 10.82
N MET A 84 -14.43 -8.17 9.50
CA MET A 84 -13.16 -8.46 8.85
C MET A 84 -12.04 -7.53 9.35
N LEU A 85 -12.25 -6.21 9.31
CA LEU A 85 -11.26 -5.24 9.78
C LEU A 85 -10.83 -5.52 11.23
N ARG A 86 -11.78 -5.86 12.10
CA ARG A 86 -11.52 -6.16 13.51
C ARG A 86 -10.77 -7.47 13.72
N GLU A 87 -11.12 -8.52 12.98
CA GLU A 87 -10.50 -9.83 13.15
C GLU A 87 -9.09 -9.88 12.54
N LEU A 88 -8.90 -9.31 11.33
CA LEU A 88 -7.58 -9.22 10.71
C LEU A 88 -6.61 -8.37 11.53
N ALA A 89 -7.10 -7.41 12.32
CA ALA A 89 -6.28 -6.63 13.26
C ALA A 89 -5.66 -7.44 14.39
N LYS A 90 -6.16 -8.67 14.65
CA LYS A 90 -5.66 -9.57 15.70
C LYS A 90 -4.61 -10.56 15.17
N GLU A 91 -4.45 -10.65 13.85
CA GLU A 91 -3.46 -11.52 13.23
C GLU A 91 -2.03 -11.09 13.57
N LYS A 92 -1.08 -12.00 13.33
CA LYS A 92 0.35 -11.73 13.53
C LYS A 92 0.97 -11.13 12.27
N GLY A 93 2.26 -10.77 12.38
CA GLY A 93 3.06 -10.33 11.23
C GLY A 93 2.58 -9.01 10.62
N ILE A 94 2.87 -8.81 9.34
CA ILE A 94 2.51 -7.60 8.60
C ILE A 94 0.99 -7.45 8.49
N LEU A 95 0.26 -8.55 8.34
CA LEU A 95 -1.21 -8.52 8.26
C LEU A 95 -1.82 -7.82 9.48
N GLY A 96 -1.51 -8.28 10.70
CA GLY A 96 -2.01 -7.63 11.92
C GLY A 96 -1.59 -6.17 12.03
N GLN A 97 -0.35 -5.84 11.64
CA GLN A 97 0.15 -4.47 11.68
C GLN A 97 -0.53 -3.55 10.67
N ILE A 98 -0.92 -4.06 9.51
CA ILE A 98 -1.74 -3.34 8.54
C ILE A 98 -3.14 -3.12 9.14
N PHE A 99 -3.79 -4.12 9.73
CA PHE A 99 -5.18 -3.95 10.19
C PHE A 99 -5.32 -3.36 11.61
N VAL A 100 -4.22 -3.14 12.34
CA VAL A 100 -4.26 -2.61 13.71
C VAL A 100 -5.03 -1.29 13.81
N LYS A 101 -5.98 -1.22 14.76
CA LYS A 101 -6.89 -0.07 14.96
C LYS A 101 -7.67 0.34 13.70
N SER A 102 -7.86 -0.58 12.76
CA SER A 102 -8.66 -0.33 11.56
C SER A 102 -10.13 -0.05 11.89
N GLN A 103 -10.74 0.81 11.08
CA GLN A 103 -12.14 1.17 11.17
C GLN A 103 -12.69 1.38 9.76
N ASN A 104 -13.96 0.99 9.55
CA ASN A 104 -14.65 1.37 8.33
C ASN A 104 -14.98 2.87 8.38
N LYS A 105 -14.50 3.62 7.38
CA LYS A 105 -14.81 5.04 7.20
C LYS A 105 -15.83 5.30 6.09
N ILE A 106 -16.15 4.29 5.28
CA ILE A 106 -17.17 4.36 4.22
C ILE A 106 -18.46 3.76 4.78
N GLN A 107 -19.30 4.64 5.33
CA GLN A 107 -20.56 4.24 5.98
C GLN A 107 -21.68 3.94 4.97
N ASP A 108 -21.59 4.44 3.73
CA ASP A 108 -22.53 4.10 2.65
C ASP A 108 -22.14 2.74 2.02
N PRO A 109 -22.95 1.68 2.20
CA PRO A 109 -22.63 0.36 1.68
C PRO A 109 -22.63 0.29 0.15
N ALA A 110 -23.40 1.14 -0.54
CA ALA A 110 -23.41 1.20 -2.00
C ALA A 110 -22.09 1.78 -2.52
N LYS A 111 -21.49 2.73 -1.80
CA LYS A 111 -20.18 3.29 -2.15
C LYS A 111 -19.04 2.34 -1.81
N LEU A 112 -19.11 1.63 -0.67
CA LEU A 112 -18.17 0.56 -0.35
C LEU A 112 -18.18 -0.53 -1.43
N TYR A 113 -19.37 -0.97 -1.84
CA TYR A 113 -19.54 -1.94 -2.93
C TYR A 113 -18.91 -1.46 -4.24
N LYS A 114 -19.15 -0.19 -4.62
CA LYS A 114 -18.54 0.40 -5.82
C LYS A 114 -17.01 0.44 -5.74
N LEU A 115 -16.43 0.79 -4.59
CA LEU A 115 -14.98 0.79 -4.41
C LEU A 115 -14.39 -0.62 -4.57
N ILE A 116 -15.02 -1.62 -3.95
CA ILE A 116 -14.62 -3.03 -4.08
C ILE A 116 -14.70 -3.47 -5.55
N ALA A 117 -15.77 -3.13 -6.24
CA ALA A 117 -15.95 -3.46 -7.66
C ALA A 117 -14.89 -2.80 -8.56
N LEU A 118 -14.52 -1.52 -8.29
CA LEU A 118 -13.46 -0.81 -9.01
C LEU A 118 -12.10 -1.49 -8.83
N ILE A 119 -11.75 -1.89 -7.60
CA ILE A 119 -10.51 -2.62 -7.32
C ILE A 119 -10.52 -4.00 -7.97
N ASN A 120 -11.66 -4.69 -7.93
CA ASN A 120 -11.82 -6.04 -8.49
C ASN A 120 -11.72 -6.08 -10.01
N ALA A 121 -12.04 -4.98 -10.70
CA ALA A 121 -12.00 -4.89 -12.16
C ALA A 121 -10.57 -4.88 -12.72
N GLU A 122 -9.58 -4.53 -11.90
CA GLU A 122 -8.18 -4.44 -12.29
C GLU A 122 -7.40 -5.67 -11.78
N ASN A 123 -6.42 -6.13 -12.56
CA ASN A 123 -5.55 -7.25 -12.18
C ASN A 123 -4.20 -6.70 -11.70
N TRP A 124 -4.01 -6.65 -10.39
CA TRP A 124 -2.89 -5.93 -9.78
C TRP A 124 -1.60 -6.72 -9.87
N ILE A 125 -1.62 -8.07 -9.80
CA ILE A 125 -0.41 -8.90 -9.92
C ILE A 125 0.25 -8.79 -11.30
N LEU A 126 -0.55 -8.64 -12.37
CA LEU A 126 -0.04 -8.52 -13.74
C LEU A 126 0.64 -7.18 -14.02
N MET A 127 0.41 -6.16 -13.21
CA MET A 127 1.14 -4.89 -13.29
C MET A 127 2.58 -5.10 -12.83
N GLY A 128 3.53 -4.35 -13.41
CA GLY A 128 4.91 -4.37 -12.92
C GLY A 128 4.99 -3.90 -11.47
N VAL A 129 5.97 -4.40 -10.70
CA VAL A 129 6.23 -3.92 -9.32
C VAL A 129 6.38 -2.40 -9.30
N LYS A 130 7.14 -1.86 -10.26
CA LYS A 130 7.31 -0.42 -10.43
C LYS A 130 5.98 0.31 -10.70
N ASP A 131 5.12 -0.25 -11.54
CA ASP A 131 3.83 0.39 -11.86
C ASP A 131 2.92 0.45 -10.62
N LYS A 132 2.85 -0.62 -9.82
CA LYS A 132 2.07 -0.64 -8.57
C LYS A 132 2.59 0.35 -7.54
N GLY A 133 3.91 0.36 -7.36
CA GLY A 133 4.59 1.30 -6.48
C GLY A 133 4.31 2.75 -6.89
N ASP A 134 4.50 3.08 -8.17
CA ASP A 134 4.24 4.40 -8.74
C ASP A 134 2.76 4.82 -8.57
N ILE A 135 1.80 3.91 -8.75
CA ILE A 135 0.36 4.19 -8.53
C ILE A 135 0.12 4.61 -7.08
N TYR A 136 0.63 3.81 -6.13
CA TYR A 136 0.39 4.03 -4.71
C TYR A 136 1.12 5.27 -4.19
N GLU A 137 2.36 5.50 -4.63
CA GLU A 137 3.12 6.72 -4.37
C GLU A 137 2.40 7.96 -4.88
N GLY A 138 1.85 7.92 -6.10
CA GLY A 138 1.05 9.02 -6.64
C GLY A 138 -0.21 9.32 -5.82
N LEU A 139 -0.82 8.29 -5.20
CA LEU A 139 -1.95 8.48 -4.28
C LEU A 139 -1.52 9.10 -2.94
N LEU A 140 -0.35 8.70 -2.42
CA LEU A 140 0.25 9.29 -1.21
C LEU A 140 0.61 10.76 -1.42
N GLU A 141 1.23 11.09 -2.56
CA GLU A 141 1.58 12.47 -2.95
C GLU A 141 0.34 13.36 -3.00
N LYS A 142 -0.71 12.93 -3.73
CA LYS A 142 -1.95 13.71 -3.82
C LYS A 142 -2.62 13.91 -2.46
N ASN A 143 -2.55 12.93 -1.57
CA ASN A 143 -3.08 13.07 -0.21
C ASN A 143 -2.26 14.06 0.63
N ALA A 144 -0.93 14.07 0.46
CA ALA A 144 -0.02 14.97 1.16
C ALA A 144 -0.12 16.44 0.67
N GLU A 145 -0.37 16.64 -0.63
CA GLU A 145 -0.57 17.95 -1.23
C GLU A 145 -1.88 18.62 -0.80
N ASP A 146 -2.87 17.85 -0.32
CA ASP A 146 -4.08 18.41 0.25
C ASP A 146 -3.78 19.06 1.62
N THR A 147 -3.44 20.35 1.57
CA THR A 147 -3.17 21.18 2.76
C THR A 147 -4.29 21.16 3.82
N LYS A 148 -5.53 20.80 3.44
CA LYS A 148 -6.66 20.68 4.37
C LYS A 148 -6.65 19.37 5.17
N SER A 149 -5.97 18.34 4.68
CA SER A 149 -5.92 17.02 5.32
C SER A 149 -4.91 16.95 6.46
N GLY A 150 -3.93 17.86 6.50
CA GLY A 150 -2.80 17.80 7.44
C GLY A 150 -1.87 16.60 7.21
N ALA A 151 -2.04 15.85 6.12
CA ALA A 151 -1.24 14.67 5.81
C ALA A 151 0.22 14.99 5.45
N GLY A 152 0.50 16.24 5.04
CA GLY A 152 1.85 16.71 4.73
C GLY A 152 2.86 16.56 5.88
N GLN A 153 2.41 16.46 7.14
CA GLN A 153 3.31 16.23 8.28
C GLN A 153 3.99 14.84 8.25
N TYR A 154 3.43 13.88 7.51
CA TYR A 154 3.93 12.50 7.39
C TYR A 154 4.62 12.23 6.05
N PHE A 155 4.78 13.27 5.22
CA PHE A 155 5.30 13.16 3.87
C PHE A 155 6.48 14.09 3.67
N THR A 156 7.55 13.59 3.06
CA THR A 156 8.69 14.39 2.63
C THR A 156 8.75 14.38 1.10
N PRO A 157 8.92 15.54 0.45
CA PRO A 157 9.01 15.64 -1.02
C PRO A 157 10.06 14.68 -1.59
N ARG A 158 9.67 13.88 -2.59
CA ARG A 158 10.55 12.87 -3.20
C ARG A 158 11.85 13.45 -3.78
N PRO A 159 11.87 14.64 -4.40
CA PRO A 159 13.12 15.26 -4.84
C PRO A 159 14.11 15.53 -3.69
N LEU A 160 13.61 15.89 -2.51
CA LEU A 160 14.45 16.14 -1.33
C LEU A 160 15.02 14.82 -0.79
N ILE A 161 14.19 13.80 -0.63
CA ILE A 161 14.62 12.46 -0.22
C ILE A 161 15.72 11.95 -1.17
N LYS A 162 15.48 12.02 -2.48
CA LYS A 162 16.43 11.56 -3.50
C LYS A 162 17.78 12.26 -3.36
N ALA A 163 17.78 13.59 -3.26
CA ALA A 163 19.03 14.35 -3.08
C ALA A 163 19.79 13.92 -1.81
N MET A 164 19.08 13.66 -0.71
CA MET A 164 19.71 13.18 0.53
C MET A 164 20.32 11.78 0.37
N VAL A 165 19.61 10.86 -0.28
CA VAL A 165 20.10 9.49 -0.53
C VAL A 165 21.30 9.49 -1.48
N GLU A 166 21.27 10.31 -2.54
CA GLU A 166 22.38 10.45 -3.49
C GLU A 166 23.66 10.98 -2.83
N CYS A 167 23.52 11.85 -1.81
CA CYS A 167 24.63 12.29 -0.98
C CYS A 167 25.13 11.19 -0.03
N LEU A 168 24.21 10.44 0.59
CA LEU A 168 24.53 9.36 1.53
C LEU A 168 25.21 8.17 0.85
N ARG A 169 24.78 7.84 -0.37
CA ARG A 169 25.24 6.71 -1.19
C ARG A 169 25.23 5.37 -0.43
N PRO A 170 24.07 4.90 0.03
CA PRO A 170 23.98 3.64 0.77
C PRO A 170 24.57 2.48 -0.03
N GLU A 171 25.12 1.49 0.69
CA GLU A 171 25.80 0.32 0.14
C GLU A 171 25.03 -0.96 0.47
N PRO A 172 25.15 -2.02 -0.35
CA PRO A 172 24.56 -3.32 -0.05
C PRO A 172 25.11 -3.88 1.26
N LEU A 173 24.36 -4.81 1.89
CA LEU A 173 24.76 -5.48 3.14
C LEU A 173 24.96 -4.53 4.34
N LYS A 174 24.35 -3.34 4.30
CA LYS A 174 24.29 -2.39 5.42
C LYS A 174 22.87 -2.16 5.86
N THR A 175 22.70 -1.87 7.14
CA THR A 175 21.39 -1.53 7.70
C THR A 175 21.13 -0.02 7.61
N ILE A 176 19.86 0.34 7.42
CA ILE A 176 19.36 1.70 7.30
C ILE A 176 18.19 1.84 8.27
N ALA A 177 18.24 2.87 9.09
CA ALA A 177 17.21 3.16 10.09
C ALA A 177 16.55 4.52 9.84
N ASP A 178 15.21 4.56 9.88
CA ASP A 178 14.43 5.79 9.91
C ASP A 178 13.47 5.78 11.12
N PRO A 179 13.78 6.50 12.21
CA PRO A 179 13.01 6.45 13.45
C PRO A 179 11.65 7.18 13.37
N ALA A 180 11.38 7.89 12.27
CA ALA A 180 10.14 8.61 12.00
C ALA A 180 9.76 8.45 10.53
N CYS A 181 9.59 7.20 10.10
CA CYS A 181 9.62 6.84 8.69
C CYS A 181 8.43 7.34 7.86
N GLY A 182 7.37 7.84 8.50
CA GLY A 182 6.19 8.34 7.80
C GLY A 182 5.64 7.28 6.85
N THR A 183 5.57 7.62 5.56
CA THR A 183 5.11 6.71 4.48
C THR A 183 6.20 5.77 3.93
N GLY A 184 7.42 5.78 4.50
CA GLY A 184 8.54 4.92 4.08
C GLY A 184 9.38 5.47 2.92
N GLY A 185 9.21 6.75 2.56
CA GLY A 185 9.85 7.32 1.36
C GLY A 185 11.38 7.23 1.32
N PHE A 186 12.06 7.36 2.46
CA PHE A 186 13.52 7.19 2.53
C PHE A 186 13.96 5.76 2.25
N PHE A 187 13.19 4.76 2.70
CA PHE A 187 13.50 3.35 2.43
C PHE A 187 13.37 3.02 0.95
N LEU A 188 12.32 3.51 0.30
CA LEU A 188 12.12 3.32 -1.15
C LEU A 188 13.27 3.94 -1.95
N ALA A 189 13.60 5.21 -1.68
CA ALA A 189 14.68 5.88 -2.39
C ALA A 189 16.05 5.22 -2.15
N ALA A 190 16.31 4.72 -0.94
CA ALA A 190 17.52 3.97 -0.63
C ALA A 190 17.56 2.61 -1.34
N TYR A 191 16.43 1.89 -1.40
CA TYR A 191 16.30 0.66 -2.16
C TYR A 191 16.61 0.89 -3.64
N ASP A 192 15.94 1.86 -4.27
CA ASP A 192 16.14 2.21 -5.67
C ASP A 192 17.59 2.60 -5.95
N TRP A 193 18.20 3.42 -5.08
CA TRP A 193 19.60 3.80 -5.21
C TRP A 193 20.53 2.58 -5.22
N ILE A 194 20.33 1.62 -4.30
CA ILE A 194 21.15 0.41 -4.22
C ILE A 194 20.95 -0.44 -5.47
N VAL A 195 19.71 -0.67 -5.90
CA VAL A 195 19.39 -1.48 -7.09
C VAL A 195 19.94 -0.87 -8.38
N ASP A 196 19.86 0.46 -8.52
CA ASP A 196 20.25 1.15 -9.76
C ASP A 196 21.76 1.36 -9.88
N ASN A 197 22.50 1.41 -8.76
CA ASN A 197 23.91 1.82 -8.76
C ASN A 197 24.88 0.71 -8.32
N ARG A 198 24.41 -0.44 -7.88
CA ARG A 198 25.25 -1.51 -7.34
C ARG A 198 24.87 -2.87 -7.94
N ASP A 199 25.88 -3.68 -8.22
CA ASP A 199 25.67 -5.06 -8.59
C ASP A 199 25.34 -5.89 -7.34
N LEU A 200 24.19 -6.54 -7.35
CA LEU A 200 23.72 -7.36 -6.24
C LEU A 200 23.78 -8.84 -6.61
N ASP A 201 24.57 -9.59 -5.85
CA ASP A 201 24.49 -11.05 -5.87
C ASP A 201 23.24 -11.56 -5.14
N LYS A 202 23.10 -12.89 -5.03
CA LYS A 202 21.94 -13.50 -4.39
C LYS A 202 21.83 -13.15 -2.91
N GLU A 203 22.96 -13.09 -2.20
CA GLU A 203 23.02 -12.79 -0.76
C GLU A 203 22.65 -11.33 -0.51
N ALA A 204 23.23 -10.40 -1.26
CA ALA A 204 22.92 -8.98 -1.19
C ALA A 204 21.45 -8.69 -1.53
N LYS A 205 20.85 -9.40 -2.49
CA LYS A 205 19.41 -9.30 -2.79
C LYS A 205 18.53 -9.77 -1.64
N GLN A 206 18.90 -10.89 -1.01
CA GLN A 206 18.18 -11.43 0.15
C GLN A 206 18.26 -10.43 1.31
N PHE A 207 19.46 -9.93 1.61
CA PHE A 207 19.70 -8.95 2.68
C PHE A 207 18.97 -7.62 2.42
N LEU A 208 18.98 -7.14 1.17
CA LEU A 208 18.25 -5.93 0.76
C LEU A 208 16.75 -6.08 1.00
N LYS A 209 16.20 -7.27 0.74
CA LYS A 209 14.77 -7.53 0.89
C LYS A 209 14.34 -7.64 2.35
N TYR A 210 15.12 -8.28 3.23
CA TYR A 210 14.66 -8.67 4.57
C TYR A 210 15.37 -8.00 5.74
N GLU A 211 16.61 -7.55 5.57
CA GLU A 211 17.49 -7.18 6.69
C GLU A 211 18.01 -5.74 6.63
N THR A 212 17.72 -5.01 5.55
CA THR A 212 18.29 -3.67 5.34
C THR A 212 17.54 -2.57 6.08
N PHE A 213 16.20 -2.60 6.14
CA PHE A 213 15.42 -1.44 6.56
C PHE A 213 14.76 -1.61 7.92
N PHE A 214 14.95 -0.63 8.80
CA PHE A 214 14.35 -0.59 10.14
C PHE A 214 13.68 0.75 10.37
N GLY A 215 12.38 0.75 10.68
CA GLY A 215 11.62 1.98 10.83
C GLY A 215 10.72 2.02 12.04
N ASN A 216 10.39 3.22 12.47
CA ASN A 216 9.35 3.46 13.46
C ASN A 216 8.41 4.58 13.01
N GLU A 217 7.11 4.36 13.19
CA GLU A 217 6.05 5.34 12.96
C GLU A 217 5.00 5.14 14.05
N ILE A 218 4.70 6.22 14.78
CA ILE A 218 3.84 6.18 15.97
C ILE A 218 2.36 6.16 15.59
N VAL A 219 2.00 6.76 14.47
CA VAL A 219 0.63 6.85 13.97
C VAL A 219 0.29 5.59 13.20
N ALA A 220 -0.67 4.82 13.72
CA ALA A 220 -1.04 3.52 13.16
C ALA A 220 -1.48 3.59 11.68
N SER A 221 -2.23 4.62 11.29
CA SER A 221 -2.65 4.82 9.91
C SER A 221 -1.46 5.10 8.99
N THR A 222 -0.56 6.00 9.38
CA THR A 222 0.66 6.29 8.61
C THR A 222 1.57 5.06 8.51
N ARG A 223 1.77 4.33 9.60
CA ARG A 223 2.56 3.09 9.61
C ARG A 223 2.00 2.05 8.64
N ARG A 224 0.68 1.91 8.58
CA ARG A 224 0.02 1.02 7.61
C ARG A 224 0.31 1.43 6.18
N LEU A 225 0.24 2.74 5.88
CA LEU A 225 0.58 3.23 4.55
C LEU A 225 2.03 2.89 4.21
N ALA A 226 2.96 3.03 5.16
CA ALA A 226 4.37 2.66 4.98
C ALA A 226 4.55 1.17 4.70
N LEU A 227 3.91 0.29 5.50
CA LEU A 227 3.99 -1.16 5.32
C LEU A 227 3.46 -1.58 3.95
N MET A 228 2.30 -1.03 3.54
CA MET A 228 1.77 -1.27 2.20
C MET A 228 2.72 -0.77 1.12
N ASN A 229 3.31 0.40 1.32
CA ASN A 229 4.22 1.00 0.35
C ASN A 229 5.47 0.14 0.14
N LEU A 230 6.10 -0.32 1.23
CA LEU A 230 7.22 -1.25 1.19
C LEU A 230 6.86 -2.57 0.53
N PHE A 231 5.70 -3.14 0.87
CA PHE A 231 5.20 -4.38 0.27
C PHE A 231 5.01 -4.25 -1.25
N LEU A 232 4.44 -3.15 -1.73
CA LEU A 232 4.24 -2.89 -3.16
C LEU A 232 5.57 -2.75 -3.92
N HIS A 233 6.62 -2.28 -3.26
CA HIS A 233 7.97 -2.18 -3.80
C HIS A 233 8.81 -3.45 -3.54
N ASN A 234 8.19 -4.55 -3.11
CA ASN A 234 8.84 -5.84 -2.86
C ASN A 234 9.96 -5.77 -1.80
N ILE A 235 9.79 -4.89 -0.81
CA ILE A 235 10.62 -4.78 0.39
C ILE A 235 9.88 -5.48 1.54
N GLY A 236 10.48 -6.52 2.10
CA GLY A 236 9.83 -7.45 3.03
C GLY A 236 8.92 -8.48 2.34
N ASP A 237 8.29 -9.33 3.15
CA ASP A 237 7.18 -10.22 2.78
C ASP A 237 6.09 -10.14 3.87
N ILE A 238 4.91 -10.69 3.59
CA ILE A 238 3.74 -10.64 4.48
C ILE A 238 3.89 -11.56 5.72
N ASP A 239 4.85 -12.50 5.66
CA ASP A 239 5.08 -13.57 6.64
C ASP A 239 5.72 -13.08 7.96
#